data_AF-A0A1I2SKH6-F1
#
_entry.id   AF-A0A1I2SKH6-F1
#
_cell.length_a   1.000
_cell.length_b   1.000
_cell.length_c   1.000
_cell.angle_alpha   90.00
_cell.angle_beta   90.00
_cell.angle_gamma   90.00
#
_symmetry.space_group_name_H-M   'P 1'
#
loop_
_entity.id
_entity.type
_entity.pdbx_description
1 polymer ?
#
loop_
_entity_poly.entity_id
_entity_poly.type
_entity_poly.pdbx_seq_one_letter_code
_entity_poly.pdbx_strand_id
1 'polypeptide(L)'
;MIQMILFQTFAALGAIMILMVFVKILFHAHDLLLFPSAFAFGLFYTAIIEQRTDLIEGALAGSIYALAAFGLYMLVKKLSKLYRHPKEGPYH
;
A
#
# COMPACT_ATOMS: atom_id res chain seq x y z
N MET A 1 -10.08 -14.90 -17.03
CA MET A 1 -8.98 -15.12 -16.08
C MET A 1 -8.29 -13.82 -15.67
N ILE A 2 -7.80 -13.01 -16.61
CA ILE A 2 -7.08 -11.76 -16.34
C ILE A 2 -7.89 -10.75 -15.49
N GLN A 3 -9.20 -10.60 -15.77
CA GLN A 3 -10.07 -9.72 -14.98
C GLN A 3 -10.18 -10.10 -13.49
N MET A 4 -10.22 -11.39 -13.16
CA MET A 4 -10.27 -11.82 -11.75
C MET A 4 -8.95 -11.54 -11.03
N ILE A 5 -7.82 -11.78 -11.69
CA ILE A 5 -6.49 -11.51 -11.12
C ILE A 5 -6.34 -10.02 -10.86
N LEU A 6 -6.69 -9.17 -11.83
CA LEU A 6 -6.68 -7.71 -11.66
C LEU A 6 -7.55 -7.28 -10.47
N PHE A 7 -8.76 -7.82 -10.35
CA PHE A 7 -9.66 -7.48 -9.25
C PHE A 7 -9.06 -7.85 -7.89
N GLN A 8 -8.49 -9.04 -7.75
CA GLN A 8 -7.82 -9.49 -6.52
C GLN A 8 -6.63 -8.59 -6.17
N THR A 9 -5.82 -8.23 -7.16
CA THR A 9 -4.67 -7.30 -6.97
C THR A 9 -5.14 -5.92 -6.50
N PHE A 10 -6.17 -5.34 -7.11
CA PHE A 10 -6.71 -4.04 -6.69
C PHE A 10 -7.33 -4.11 -5.28
N ALA A 11 -8.06 -5.19 -4.98
CA ALA A 11 -8.62 -5.41 -3.64
C ALA A 11 -7.50 -5.53 -2.59
N ALA A 12 -6.41 -6.26 -2.90
CA ALA A 12 -5.24 -6.38 -2.04
C ALA A 12 -4.60 -5.02 -1.75
N LEU A 13 -4.34 -4.23 -2.79
CA LEU A 13 -3.75 -2.90 -2.66
C LEU A 13 -4.64 -1.97 -1.83
N GLY A 14 -5.95 -1.98 -2.08
CA GLY A 14 -6.92 -1.21 -1.30
C GLY A 14 -6.93 -1.62 0.17
N ALA A 15 -6.96 -2.92 0.45
CA ALA A 15 -6.94 -3.45 1.82
C ALA A 15 -5.64 -3.08 2.55
N ILE A 16 -4.48 -3.27 1.93
CA ILE A 16 -3.17 -2.90 2.51
C ILE A 16 -3.12 -1.39 2.79
N MET A 17 -3.61 -0.56 1.87
CA MET A 17 -3.66 0.89 2.07
C MET A 17 -4.56 1.28 3.25
N ILE A 18 -5.74 0.68 3.39
CA ILE A 18 -6.65 0.94 4.51
C ILE A 18 -5.98 0.54 5.84
N LEU A 19 -5.34 -0.62 5.89
CA LEU A 19 -4.62 -1.10 7.07
C LEU A 19 -3.46 -0.17 7.45
N MET A 20 -2.69 0.32 6.47
CA MET A 20 -1.65 1.32 6.74
C MET A 20 -2.22 2.63 7.32
N VAL A 21 -3.36 3.11 6.79
CA VAL A 21 -4.04 4.29 7.34
C VAL A 21 -4.48 4.03 8.78
N PHE A 22 -4.98 2.84 9.08
CA PHE A 22 -5.36 2.44 10.43
C PHE A 22 -4.17 2.41 11.39
N VAL A 23 -3.05 1.81 10.97
CA VAL A 23 -1.77 1.83 11.72
C VAL A 23 -1.32 3.27 11.98
N LYS A 24 -1.39 4.13 10.96
CA LYS A 24 -1.04 5.54 11.11
C LYS A 24 -1.88 6.23 12.18
N ILE A 25 -3.19 6.02 12.16
CA ILE A 25 -4.13 6.68 13.08
C ILE A 25 -3.96 6.14 14.50
N LEU A 26 -3.86 4.82 14.67
CA LEU A 26 -3.73 4.21 16.00
C LEU A 26 -2.39 4.55 16.67
N PHE A 27 -1.29 4.42 15.94
CA PHE A 27 0.05 4.56 16.51
C PHE A 27 0.64 5.96 16.34
N HIS A 28 -0.10 6.89 15.70
CA HIS A 28 0.41 8.22 15.32
C HIS A 28 1.77 8.12 14.59
N ALA A 29 1.93 7.05 13.80
CA ALA A 29 3.22 6.66 13.25
C ALA A 29 3.69 7.68 12.20
N HIS A 30 5.00 7.96 12.20
CA HIS A 30 5.62 8.75 11.15
C HIS A 30 5.47 8.04 9.80
N ASP A 31 5.38 8.79 8.69
CA ASP A 31 5.11 8.21 7.36
C ASP A 31 6.14 7.16 6.92
N LEU A 32 7.39 7.30 7.37
CA LEU A 32 8.47 6.33 7.13
C LEU A 32 8.21 4.97 7.77
N LEU A 33 7.53 4.93 8.92
CA LEU A 33 7.17 3.69 9.63
C LEU A 33 6.01 2.94 8.94
N LEU A 34 5.32 3.60 8.02
CA LEU A 34 4.26 2.95 7.23
C LEU A 34 4.85 2.00 6.21
N PHE A 35 6.08 2.20 5.74
CA PHE A 35 6.69 1.32 4.75
C PHE A 35 6.95 -0.10 5.29
N PRO A 36 7.58 -0.30 6.48
CA PRO A 36 7.64 -1.62 7.12
C PRO A 36 6.27 -2.26 7.34
N SER A 37 5.25 -1.47 7.71
CA SER A 37 3.89 -1.99 7.88
C SER A 37 3.27 -2.44 6.56
N ALA A 38 3.47 -1.69 5.47
CA ALA A 38 3.07 -2.06 4.11
C ALA A 38 3.70 -3.39 3.71
N PHE A 39 4.98 -3.57 4.03
CA PHE A 39 5.74 -4.78 3.75
C PHE A 39 5.20 -5.97 4.52
N ALA A 40 4.95 -5.81 5.83
CA ALA A 40 4.34 -6.86 6.65
C ALA A 40 2.97 -7.27 6.12
N PHE A 41 2.12 -6.32 5.73
CA PHE A 41 0.80 -6.61 5.15
C PHE A 41 0.89 -7.24 3.76
N GLY A 42 1.83 -6.81 2.91
CA GLY A 42 2.08 -7.40 1.61
C GLY A 42 2.52 -8.86 1.70
N LEU A 43 3.45 -9.16 2.61
CA LEU A 43 3.89 -10.54 2.90
C LEU A 43 2.77 -11.38 3.50
N PHE A 44 1.98 -10.82 4.42
CA PHE A 44 0.85 -11.51 5.02
C PHE A 44 -0.20 -11.87 3.96
N TYR A 45 -0.49 -10.95 3.05
CA TYR A 45 -1.41 -11.19 1.94
C TYR A 45 -0.91 -12.31 1.03
N THR A 46 0.36 -12.30 0.63
CA THR A 46 0.90 -13.34 -0.26
C THR A 46 0.99 -14.70 0.42
N ALA A 47 1.32 -14.74 1.71
CA ALA A 47 1.43 -15.98 2.47
C ALA A 47 0.06 -16.62 2.78
N ILE A 48 -0.95 -15.83 3.13
CA ILE A 48 -2.23 -16.37 3.64
C ILE A 48 -3.34 -16.38 2.59
N ILE A 49 -3.47 -15.31 1.80
CA ILE A 49 -4.56 -15.17 0.82
C ILE A 49 -4.18 -15.87 -0.49
N GLU A 50 -3.00 -15.53 -1.04
CA GLU A 50 -2.52 -16.17 -2.28
C GLU A 50 -1.90 -17.56 -2.03
N GLN A 51 -1.69 -17.95 -0.76
CA GLN A 51 -1.14 -19.24 -0.35
C GLN A 51 0.15 -19.60 -1.10
N ARG A 52 0.99 -18.61 -1.42
CA ARG A 52 2.24 -18.86 -2.12
C ARG A 52 3.19 -19.62 -1.21
N THR A 53 3.52 -20.85 -1.61
CA THR A 53 4.44 -21.73 -0.89
C THR A 53 5.90 -21.45 -1.19
N ASP A 54 6.20 -20.85 -2.35
CA ASP A 54 7.56 -20.42 -2.68
C ASP A 54 7.87 -19.11 -1.95
N LEU A 55 8.91 -19.18 -1.10
CA LEU A 55 9.35 -18.10 -0.23
C LEU A 55 9.88 -16.90 -1.01
N ILE A 56 10.57 -17.14 -2.13
CA ILE A 56 11.16 -16.09 -2.98
C ILE A 56 10.06 -15.40 -3.76
N GLU A 57 9.17 -16.16 -4.40
CA GLU A 57 8.06 -15.57 -5.15
C GLU A 57 7.10 -14.81 -4.23
N GLY A 58 6.79 -15.36 -3.05
CA GLY A 58 5.96 -14.72 -2.04
C GLY A 58 6.57 -13.43 -1.51
N ALA A 59 7.89 -13.40 -1.28
CA ALA A 59 8.61 -12.21 -0.86
C ALA A 59 8.64 -11.13 -1.96
N LEU A 60 8.90 -11.50 -3.21
CA LEU A 60 8.88 -10.57 -4.34
C LEU A 60 7.49 -9.99 -4.56
N ALA A 61 6.46 -10.83 -4.59
CA ALA A 61 5.08 -10.38 -4.74
C ALA A 61 4.66 -9.47 -3.58
N GLY A 62 5.00 -9.85 -2.33
CA GLY A 62 4.71 -9.04 -1.15
C GLY A 62 5.42 -7.68 -1.20
N SER A 63 6.66 -7.64 -1.68
CA SER A 63 7.42 -6.40 -1.90
C SER A 63 6.74 -5.50 -2.93
N ILE A 64 6.26 -6.06 -4.03
CA ILE A 64 5.54 -5.31 -5.09
C ILE A 64 4.24 -4.74 -4.52
N TYR A 65 3.45 -5.55 -3.82
CA TYR A 65 2.21 -5.09 -3.18
C TYR A 65 2.47 -3.98 -2.17
N ALA A 66 3.51 -4.11 -1.34
CA ALA A 66 3.89 -3.11 -0.35
C ALA A 66 4.33 -1.79 -1.00
N LEU A 67 5.21 -1.85 -2.00
CA LEU A 67 5.68 -0.67 -2.75
C LEU A 67 4.52 0.03 -3.47
N ALA A 68 3.65 -0.72 -4.13
CA ALA A 68 2.50 -0.18 -4.84
C ALA A 68 1.51 0.47 -3.88
N ALA A 69 1.16 -0.19 -2.76
CA ALA A 69 0.26 0.36 -1.76
C ALA A 69 0.83 1.61 -1.09
N PHE A 70 2.13 1.60 -0.74
CA PHE A 70 2.81 2.76 -0.15
C PHE A 70 2.92 3.93 -1.13
N GLY A 71 3.24 3.66 -2.40
CA GLY A 71 3.26 4.66 -3.46
C GLY A 71 1.89 5.29 -3.68
N LEU A 72 0.83 4.48 -3.71
CA LEU A 72 -0.55 4.94 -3.81
C LEU A 72 -0.92 5.82 -2.61
N TYR A 73 -0.56 5.40 -1.39
CA TYR A 73 -0.76 6.19 -0.17
C TYR A 73 -0.11 7.58 -0.26
N MET A 74 1.17 7.63 -0.66
CA MET A 74 1.91 8.88 -0.79
C MET A 74 1.31 9.79 -1.87
N LEU A 75 0.86 9.22 -2.99
CA LEU A 75 0.20 9.94 -4.07
C LEU A 75 -1.13 10.54 -3.61
N VAL A 76 -1.98 9.74 -2.96
CA VAL A 76 -3.27 10.22 -2.40
C VAL A 76 -3.04 11.29 -1.35
N LYS A 77 -2.04 11.12 -0.46
CA LYS A 77 -1.67 12.13 0.54
C LYS A 77 -1.22 13.44 -0.11
N LYS A 78 -0.35 13.37 -1.12
CA LYS A 78 0.16 14.55 -1.83
C LYS A 78 -0.96 15.26 -2.59
N LEU A 79 -1.83 14.52 -3.28
CA LEU A 79 -3.03 15.05 -3.95
C LEU A 79 -3.98 15.71 -2.94
N SER A 80 -4.21 15.07 -1.80
CA SER A 80 -5.06 15.64 -0.74
C SER A 80 -4.47 16.94 -0.18
N LYS A 81 -3.15 17.00 -0.01
CA LYS A 81 -2.46 18.24 0.42
C LYS A 81 -2.57 19.33 -0.65
N LEU A 82 -2.33 18.99 -1.91
CA LEU A 82 -2.45 19.92 -3.04
C LEU A 82 -3.87 20.48 -3.18
N TYR A 83 -4.88 19.62 -3.00
CA TYR A 83 -6.28 20.03 -3.06
C TYR A 83 -6.67 20.96 -1.90
N ARG A 84 -6.12 20.74 -0.70
CA ARG A 84 -6.36 21.60 0.47
C ARG A 84 -5.58 22.92 0.43
N HIS A 85 -4.40 22.92 -0.19
CA HIS A 85 -3.53 24.09 -0.31
C HIS A 85 -3.11 24.30 -1.78
N PRO A 86 -4.01 24.80 -2.64
CA PRO A 86 -3.71 25.03 -4.05
C PRO A 86 -2.54 25.99 -4.28
N LYS A 87 -2.26 26.86 -3.29
CA LYS A 87 -1.14 27.81 -3.31
C LYS A 87 0.25 27.21 -3.08
N GLU A 88 0.37 25.95 -2.67
CA GLU A 88 1.66 25.24 -2.45
C GLU A 88 2.05 24.29 -3.60
N GLY A 89 1.35 24.35 -4.74
CA GLY A 89 1.68 23.55 -5.92
C GLY A 89 2.92 24.07 -6.67
N PRO A 90 3.58 23.24 -7.49
CA PRO A 90 4.78 23.62 -8.27
C PRO A 90 4.52 24.64 -9.40
N TYR A 91 3.31 25.19 -9.48
CA TYR A 91 2.87 26.18 -10.47
C TYR A 91 2.67 27.58 -9.85
N HIS A 92 3.21 27.80 -8.65
CA HIS A 92 3.33 29.12 -8.01
C HIS A 92 4.80 29.52 -7.86
#